data_AF-A0A016XHW2-F1
#
_entry.id   AF-A0A016XHW2-F1
#
_cell.length_a   1.000
_cell.length_b   1.000
_cell.length_c   1.000
_cell.angle_alpha   90.00
_cell.angle_beta   90.00
_cell.angle_gamma   90.00
#
_symmetry.space_group_name_H-M   'P 1'
#
loop_
_entity.id
_entity.type
_entity.pdbx_description
1 polymer ?
#
loop_
_entity_poly.entity_id
_entity_poly.type
_entity_poly.pdbx_seq_one_letter_code
_entity_poly.pdbx_strand_id
1 'polypeptide(L)'
;MTTVQRASEGRASQRRAFLKNVAAAASCATTASVLGTWPIRAGAQSATPERQFNPQPGAWRSFEVKTRVDVQLAEGQTRVWLPVPSIDSDWQRSLDNRWDSNGRVTLSKDVAQGGVPATQWLTVEFAPGEKTPWVELTSRVQTRSRAVDWSAKSSQTQDKDLAFWTRPTALLPTDGIVRETALKATQGAKTDYEKVRAVYDWVVTNAYREPKVRGCGEGDIKTMLETGNLGGKCADINALFVGLCRAVGLPARDVYGLRLAPSAFGYKELGGNNMGNLSGAQHCRAEVYLKDHGWVAMDPADVAKVMRQETPEWIKTTHNPLVAPVNKALFGQWEGNWVGWNMAHDLQLPGAQRGPLGFLMYPVCETGKPGQIERLDSYTPDAFKYHITAREI
;
A
#
# COMPACT_ATOMS: atom_id res chain seq x y z
N MET A 1 68.20 34.10 -0.19
CA MET A 1 68.75 34.15 1.18
C MET A 1 67.57 33.91 2.11
N THR A 2 67.44 32.88 2.93
CA THR A 2 68.32 31.82 3.46
C THR A 2 67.31 30.88 4.18
N THR A 3 67.02 29.69 3.62
CA THR A 3 67.38 28.35 4.15
C THR A 3 66.74 28.00 5.53
N VAL A 4 65.93 26.92 5.63
CA VAL A 4 66.29 25.54 6.13
C VAL A 4 65.56 25.29 7.48
N GLN A 5 64.99 24.15 7.88
CA GLN A 5 65.31 22.72 7.65
C GLN A 5 64.07 21.84 7.96
N ARG A 6 63.92 20.73 7.22
CA ARG A 6 63.17 19.52 7.61
C ARG A 6 64.16 18.36 7.74
N ALA A 7 63.99 17.51 8.75
CA ALA A 7 64.41 16.09 8.89
C ALA A 7 63.74 15.57 10.20
N SER A 8 63.34 14.31 10.39
CA SER A 8 63.94 13.00 10.08
C SER A 8 62.86 11.92 9.83
N GLU A 9 63.04 11.02 8.83
CA GLU A 9 63.47 9.59 8.91
C GLU A 9 62.58 8.69 9.79
N GLY A 10 62.17 7.46 9.44
CA GLY A 10 62.52 6.53 8.36
C GLY A 10 62.48 5.07 8.88
N ARG A 11 61.82 4.15 8.16
CA ARG A 11 62.02 2.66 8.05
C ARG A 11 60.81 2.09 7.28
N ALA A 12 60.89 1.79 5.98
CA ALA A 12 61.47 0.59 5.30
C ALA A 12 60.87 -0.73 5.84
N SER A 13 60.39 -1.72 5.06
CA SER A 13 60.61 -2.12 3.65
C SER A 13 59.37 -2.87 3.09
N GLN A 14 58.83 -2.52 1.93
CA GLN A 14 59.00 -3.21 0.63
C GLN A 14 59.11 -4.75 0.61
N ARG A 15 58.15 -5.42 -0.05
CA ARG A 15 58.41 -6.57 -0.96
C ARG A 15 57.41 -6.54 -2.13
N ARG A 16 57.93 -6.48 -3.36
CA ARG A 16 57.24 -6.64 -4.66
C ARG A 16 57.64 -7.99 -5.28
N ALA A 17 56.67 -8.63 -5.97
CA ALA A 17 56.76 -9.41 -7.23
C ALA A 17 57.68 -10.67 -7.25
N PHE A 18 57.60 -11.69 -8.10
CA PHE A 18 56.99 -11.91 -9.43
C PHE A 18 57.15 -13.43 -9.83
N LEU A 19 56.33 -13.91 -10.79
CA LEU A 19 56.50 -15.06 -11.74
C LEU A 19 56.54 -16.54 -11.26
N LYS A 20 55.59 -17.39 -11.73
CA LYS A 20 55.55 -18.25 -12.95
C LYS A 20 56.58 -19.40 -12.96
N ASN A 21 56.09 -20.63 -13.17
CA ASN A 21 56.70 -21.64 -14.05
C ASN A 21 55.70 -22.74 -14.44
N VAL A 22 55.81 -23.20 -15.69
CA VAL A 22 55.04 -24.25 -16.39
C VAL A 22 56.04 -25.26 -16.98
N ALA A 23 55.61 -26.54 -17.10
CA ALA A 23 56.20 -27.68 -17.84
C ALA A 23 57.38 -28.43 -17.17
N ALA A 24 57.60 -29.75 -17.29
CA ALA A 24 57.04 -30.81 -18.15
C ALA A 24 57.32 -32.25 -17.60
N ALA A 25 56.47 -33.20 -18.00
CA ALA A 25 56.67 -34.61 -18.42
C ALA A 25 57.59 -35.63 -17.70
N ALA A 26 56.99 -36.79 -17.35
CA ALA A 26 57.34 -38.19 -17.75
C ALA A 26 56.75 -39.16 -16.68
N SER A 27 55.95 -40.18 -16.99
CA SER A 27 56.40 -41.44 -17.58
C SER A 27 55.21 -42.42 -17.72
N CYS A 28 55.29 -43.30 -18.73
CA CYS A 28 54.32 -44.37 -19.03
C CYS A 28 54.32 -45.48 -17.96
N ALA A 29 53.13 -45.96 -17.59
CA ALA A 29 52.92 -47.37 -17.24
C ALA A 29 51.44 -47.76 -17.40
N THR A 30 51.24 -48.87 -18.09
CA THR A 30 50.02 -49.61 -18.42
C THR A 30 49.15 -49.99 -17.21
N THR A 31 47.81 -49.98 -17.35
CA THR A 31 46.91 -51.16 -17.11
C THR A 31 45.42 -50.78 -17.14
N ALA A 32 44.65 -51.62 -17.86
CA ALA A 32 43.23 -51.96 -17.72
C ALA A 32 42.17 -50.84 -17.59
N SER A 33 41.50 -50.56 -18.71
CA SER A 33 40.20 -49.89 -18.78
C SER A 33 39.12 -50.75 -18.12
N VAL A 34 38.71 -50.40 -16.89
CA VAL A 34 37.41 -50.78 -16.35
C VAL A 34 36.52 -49.56 -16.46
N LEU A 35 35.54 -49.62 -17.36
CA LEU A 35 34.47 -48.63 -17.50
C LEU A 35 33.60 -48.66 -16.23
N GLY A 36 34.03 -47.93 -15.20
CA GLY A 36 33.20 -47.59 -14.06
C GLY A 36 32.20 -46.52 -14.48
N THR A 37 30.98 -46.93 -14.81
CA THR A 37 29.84 -46.02 -14.95
C THR A 37 29.51 -45.41 -13.58
N TRP A 38 30.12 -44.27 -13.26
CA TRP A 38 29.61 -43.44 -12.18
C TRP A 38 28.26 -42.87 -12.62
N PRO A 39 27.16 -43.14 -11.89
CA PRO A 39 25.91 -42.46 -12.16
C PRO A 39 26.15 -40.98 -11.86
N ILE A 40 26.17 -40.16 -12.92
CA ILE A 40 25.95 -38.73 -12.81
C ILE A 40 24.57 -38.61 -12.17
N ARG A 41 24.54 -38.36 -10.86
CA ARG A 41 23.34 -37.87 -10.20
C ARG A 41 23.05 -36.53 -10.86
N ALA A 42 22.23 -36.54 -11.90
CA ALA A 42 21.53 -35.37 -12.37
C ALA A 42 20.82 -34.83 -11.13
N GLY A 43 21.33 -33.71 -10.59
CA GLY A 43 20.65 -32.99 -9.54
C GLY A 43 19.28 -32.67 -10.10
N ALA A 44 18.24 -33.33 -9.56
CA ALA A 44 16.89 -32.89 -9.78
C ALA A 44 16.89 -31.42 -9.34
N GLN A 45 16.80 -30.50 -10.31
CA GLN A 45 16.38 -29.15 -10.03
C GLN A 45 15.02 -29.32 -9.37
N SER A 46 15.00 -29.25 -8.04
CA SER A 46 13.79 -29.17 -7.27
C SER A 46 13.04 -27.97 -7.84
N ALA A 47 12.03 -28.25 -8.66
CA ALA A 47 11.13 -27.23 -9.17
C ALA A 47 10.69 -26.43 -7.96
N THR A 48 11.03 -25.15 -7.93
CA THR A 48 10.56 -24.28 -6.85
C THR A 48 9.05 -24.36 -6.92
N PRO A 49 8.35 -24.79 -5.86
CA PRO A 49 6.91 -24.94 -5.91
C PRO A 49 6.31 -23.61 -6.39
N GLU A 50 5.42 -23.71 -7.38
CA GLU A 50 4.75 -22.55 -7.95
C GLU A 50 4.09 -21.78 -6.79
N ARG A 51 4.49 -20.52 -6.58
CA ARG A 51 3.90 -19.71 -5.53
C ARG A 51 2.41 -19.56 -5.83
N GLN A 52 1.59 -19.76 -4.81
CA GLN A 52 0.14 -19.59 -4.92
C GLN A 52 -0.26 -18.31 -4.22
N PHE A 53 -1.32 -17.67 -4.72
CA PHE A 53 -1.98 -16.57 -4.05
C PHE A 53 -3.48 -16.77 -4.24
N ASN A 54 -4.15 -17.26 -3.21
CA ASN A 54 -5.57 -17.64 -3.28
C ASN A 54 -6.27 -17.36 -1.94
N PRO A 55 -6.40 -16.09 -1.52
CA PRO A 55 -7.07 -15.75 -0.28
C PRO A 55 -8.55 -16.16 -0.35
N GLN A 56 -8.96 -17.06 0.54
CA GLN A 56 -10.34 -17.53 0.65
C GLN A 56 -10.96 -17.08 1.97
N PRO A 57 -12.27 -16.78 2.02
CA PRO A 57 -12.97 -16.54 3.27
C PRO A 57 -12.71 -17.66 4.27
N GLY A 58 -12.15 -17.29 5.42
CA GLY A 58 -11.79 -18.21 6.48
C GLY A 58 -12.28 -17.74 7.85
N ALA A 59 -11.61 -18.20 8.90
CA ALA A 59 -11.84 -17.72 10.25
C ALA A 59 -11.59 -16.21 10.36
N TRP A 60 -12.38 -15.55 11.19
CA TRP A 60 -12.12 -14.18 11.62
C TRP A 60 -10.86 -14.15 12.47
N ARG A 61 -9.95 -13.23 12.14
CA ARG A 61 -8.73 -12.94 12.90
C ARG A 61 -8.98 -11.65 13.66
N SER A 62 -8.64 -11.63 14.94
CA SER A 62 -8.83 -10.45 15.79
C SER A 62 -7.50 -9.73 15.96
N PHE A 63 -7.51 -8.40 15.81
CA PHE A 63 -6.33 -7.57 15.95
C PHE A 63 -6.59 -6.43 16.91
N GLU A 64 -5.57 -6.10 17.69
CA GLU A 64 -5.44 -4.85 18.43
C GLU A 64 -4.41 -3.99 17.69
N VAL A 65 -4.84 -2.84 17.20
CA VAL A 65 -4.00 -1.87 16.48
C VAL A 65 -3.80 -0.66 17.36
N LYS A 66 -2.55 -0.25 17.56
CA LYS A 66 -2.20 0.92 18.37
C LYS A 66 -1.53 1.96 17.49
N THR A 67 -2.01 3.19 17.53
CA THR A 67 -1.39 4.36 16.89
C THR A 67 -1.03 5.37 17.97
N ARG A 68 0.27 5.59 18.14
CA ARG A 68 0.84 6.62 19.01
C ARG A 68 1.32 7.78 18.16
N VAL A 69 0.93 9.00 18.52
CA VAL A 69 1.44 10.24 17.93
C VAL A 69 2.12 11.07 19.01
N ASP A 70 3.31 11.57 18.69
CA ASP A 70 4.04 12.54 19.49
C ASP A 70 4.41 13.73 18.59
N VAL A 71 3.88 14.92 18.89
CA VAL A 71 4.12 16.14 18.10
C VAL A 71 5.37 16.84 18.64
N GLN A 72 6.47 16.81 17.89
CA GLN A 72 7.75 17.36 18.35
C GLN A 72 7.89 18.86 18.11
N LEU A 73 7.29 19.38 17.03
CA LEU A 73 7.36 20.79 16.63
C LEU A 73 6.02 21.50 16.87
N ALA A 74 5.42 21.27 18.03
CA ALA A 74 4.17 21.92 18.40
C ALA A 74 4.39 23.42 18.66
N GLU A 75 3.60 24.24 18.00
CA GLU A 75 3.56 25.69 18.23
C GLU A 75 2.12 26.16 18.28
N GLY A 76 1.80 27.05 19.24
CA GLY A 76 0.49 27.67 19.34
C GLY A 76 -0.65 26.66 19.49
N GLN A 77 -1.69 26.77 18.66
CA GLN A 77 -2.79 25.82 18.63
C GLN A 77 -2.34 24.56 17.90
N THR A 78 -2.49 23.39 18.52
CA THR A 78 -2.17 22.09 17.92
C THR A 78 -3.41 21.20 17.92
N ARG A 79 -3.72 20.59 16.78
CA ARG A 79 -4.79 19.60 16.63
C ARG A 79 -4.30 18.39 15.84
N VAL A 80 -4.64 17.21 16.32
CA VAL A 80 -4.35 15.92 15.66
C VAL A 80 -5.66 15.23 15.29
N TRP A 81 -5.67 14.59 14.13
CA TRP A 81 -6.73 13.69 13.69
C TRP A 81 -6.16 12.31 13.39
N LEU A 82 -6.74 11.26 14.00
CA LEU A 82 -6.36 9.87 13.74
C LEU A 82 -7.49 9.13 13.04
N PRO A 83 -7.21 8.37 11.95
CA PRO A 83 -8.22 7.49 11.37
C PRO A 83 -8.68 6.45 12.39
N VAL A 84 -9.98 6.14 12.39
CA VAL A 84 -10.58 5.10 13.22
C VAL A 84 -11.26 4.08 12.29
N PRO A 85 -11.17 2.77 12.55
CA PRO A 85 -11.96 1.77 11.83
C PRO A 85 -13.45 2.10 11.88
N SER A 86 -14.05 2.30 10.71
CA SER A 86 -15.48 2.63 10.56
C SER A 86 -16.22 1.75 9.55
N ILE A 87 -15.52 0.74 9.02
CA ILE A 87 -16.08 -0.21 8.04
C ILE A 87 -16.54 -1.46 8.78
N ASP A 88 -17.81 -1.80 8.58
CA ASP A 88 -18.42 -3.08 8.97
C ASP A 88 -18.97 -3.76 7.71
N SER A 89 -18.42 -4.94 7.40
CA SER A 89 -18.69 -5.65 6.17
C SER A 89 -18.60 -7.16 6.37
N ASP A 90 -18.73 -7.92 5.28
CA ASP A 90 -18.48 -9.35 5.28
C ASP A 90 -16.99 -9.72 5.44
N TRP A 91 -16.07 -8.76 5.42
CA TRP A 91 -14.62 -8.99 5.55
C TRP A 91 -13.96 -8.23 6.72
N GLN A 92 -14.66 -7.28 7.34
CA GLN A 92 -14.20 -6.54 8.51
C GLN A 92 -15.32 -6.30 9.53
N ARG A 93 -14.96 -6.32 10.81
CA ARG A 93 -15.77 -5.82 11.93
C ARG A 93 -14.96 -4.82 12.74
N SER A 94 -15.49 -3.62 12.92
CA SER A 94 -14.93 -2.60 13.78
C SER A 94 -15.47 -2.81 15.20
N LEU A 95 -14.59 -3.09 16.17
CA LEU A 95 -14.98 -3.41 17.55
C LEU A 95 -14.83 -2.18 18.46
N ASP A 96 -14.04 -2.26 19.52
CA ASP A 96 -13.83 -1.16 20.46
C ASP A 96 -12.66 -0.25 20.10
N ASN A 97 -12.80 1.03 20.48
CA ASN A 97 -11.74 2.02 20.43
C ASN A 97 -11.50 2.56 21.85
N ARG A 98 -10.24 2.70 22.22
CA ARG A 98 -9.77 3.27 23.50
C ARG A 98 -8.67 4.26 23.21
N TRP A 99 -8.57 5.32 24.00
CA TRP A 99 -7.55 6.34 23.79
C TRP A 99 -7.07 6.92 25.12
N ASP A 100 -5.87 7.47 25.06
CA ASP A 100 -5.25 8.26 26.13
C ASP A 100 -4.49 9.44 25.50
N SER A 101 -4.44 10.58 26.20
CA SER A 101 -3.84 11.81 25.69
C SER A 101 -3.69 12.86 26.79
N ASN A 102 -2.69 13.75 26.64
CA ASN A 102 -2.64 15.02 27.37
C ASN A 102 -3.46 16.16 26.70
N GLY A 103 -4.20 15.86 25.63
CA GLY A 103 -5.12 16.78 24.97
C GLY A 103 -6.59 16.44 25.22
N ARG A 104 -7.48 17.34 24.80
CA ARG A 104 -8.92 17.08 24.78
C ARG A 104 -9.26 16.21 23.59
N VAL A 105 -9.80 15.02 23.85
CA VAL A 105 -10.12 14.04 22.83
C VAL A 105 -11.62 14.03 22.51
N THR A 106 -11.97 13.89 21.24
CA THR A 106 -13.36 13.71 20.76
C THR A 106 -13.39 12.71 19.61
N LEU A 107 -14.15 11.62 19.76
CA LEU A 107 -14.45 10.74 18.64
C LEU A 107 -15.48 11.43 17.74
N SER A 108 -15.08 11.68 16.50
CA SER A 108 -15.85 12.43 15.52
C SER A 108 -16.17 11.54 14.32
N LYS A 109 -17.19 11.95 13.57
CA LYS A 109 -17.56 11.34 12.30
C LYS A 109 -18.04 12.40 11.32
N ASP A 110 -17.89 12.14 10.03
CA ASP A 110 -18.53 12.98 9.02
C ASP A 110 -20.05 12.73 8.99
N VAL A 111 -20.75 13.57 8.24
CA VAL A 111 -22.14 13.30 7.92
C VAL A 111 -22.12 12.19 6.88
N ALA A 112 -22.80 11.07 7.16
CA ALA A 112 -23.00 10.02 6.16
C ALA A 112 -23.64 10.64 4.91
N GLN A 113 -22.98 10.50 3.77
CA GLN A 113 -23.51 10.97 2.48
C GLN A 113 -23.78 9.75 1.60
N GLY A 114 -24.93 9.72 0.94
CA GLY A 114 -25.26 8.70 -0.06
C GLY A 114 -25.06 7.26 0.46
N GLY A 115 -25.65 6.91 1.60
CA GLY A 115 -25.60 5.55 2.15
C GLY A 115 -24.22 5.04 2.61
N VAL A 116 -23.17 5.84 2.49
CA VAL A 116 -21.80 5.47 2.88
C VAL A 116 -21.65 5.46 4.40
N PRO A 117 -21.00 4.43 5.00
CA PRO A 117 -20.65 4.47 6.42
C PRO A 117 -19.88 5.75 6.73
N ALA A 118 -20.35 6.49 7.74
CA ALA A 118 -19.71 7.73 8.14
C ALA A 118 -18.25 7.47 8.49
N THR A 119 -17.34 8.21 7.87
CA THR A 119 -15.91 8.14 8.17
C THR A 119 -15.70 8.62 9.58
N GLN A 120 -15.02 7.81 10.40
CA GLN A 120 -14.71 8.16 11.78
C GLN A 120 -13.24 8.53 11.96
N TRP A 121 -13.01 9.46 12.88
CA TRP A 121 -11.67 9.84 13.31
C TRP A 121 -11.68 10.31 14.75
N LEU A 122 -10.52 10.21 15.39
CA LEU A 122 -10.28 10.82 16.69
C LEU A 122 -9.74 12.23 16.49
N THR A 123 -10.43 13.25 17.00
CA THR A 123 -9.89 14.63 17.06
C THR A 123 -9.30 14.87 18.43
N VAL A 124 -8.06 15.39 18.46
CA VAL A 124 -7.37 15.74 19.70
C VAL A 124 -6.90 17.17 19.63
N GLU A 125 -7.31 17.98 20.59
CA GLU A 125 -6.97 19.38 20.69
C GLU A 125 -6.08 19.61 21.92
N PHE A 126 -4.94 20.25 21.71
CA PHE A 126 -4.01 20.55 22.79
C PHE A 126 -4.11 22.01 23.20
N ALA A 127 -3.90 22.28 24.49
CA ALA A 127 -3.87 23.65 24.99
C ALA A 127 -2.73 24.44 24.32
N PRO A 128 -2.95 25.74 24.02
CA PRO A 128 -1.87 26.56 23.47
C PRO A 128 -0.62 26.53 24.35
N GLY A 129 0.53 26.22 23.75
CA GLY A 129 1.81 26.14 24.46
C GLY A 129 2.12 24.79 25.14
N GLU A 130 1.29 23.76 24.93
CA GLU A 130 1.67 22.38 25.27
C GLU A 130 2.97 22.00 24.54
N LYS A 131 3.99 21.63 25.31
CA LYS A 131 5.36 21.41 24.78
C LYS A 131 5.55 20.02 24.20
N THR A 132 4.80 19.04 24.70
CA THR A 132 4.89 17.65 24.28
C THR A 132 3.48 17.07 24.03
N PRO A 133 2.75 17.54 23.01
CA PRO A 133 1.45 16.98 22.68
C PRO A 133 1.56 15.51 22.28
N TRP A 134 0.69 14.68 22.83
CA TRP A 134 0.64 13.27 22.46
C TRP A 134 -0.77 12.68 22.53
N VAL A 135 -1.01 11.67 21.70
CA VAL A 135 -2.20 10.82 21.77
C VAL A 135 -1.84 9.39 21.43
N GLU A 136 -2.44 8.45 22.15
CA GLU A 136 -2.46 7.03 21.78
C GLU A 136 -3.91 6.59 21.52
N LEU A 137 -4.16 6.00 20.36
CA LEU A 137 -5.40 5.33 20.00
C LEU A 137 -5.13 3.83 19.93
N THR A 138 -5.96 3.02 20.58
CA THR A 138 -6.00 1.57 20.45
C THR A 138 -7.36 1.17 19.89
N SER A 139 -7.36 0.46 18.76
CA SER A 139 -8.57 -0.02 18.08
C SER A 139 -8.53 -1.54 17.98
N ARG A 140 -9.65 -2.20 18.29
CA ARG A 140 -9.82 -3.62 18.03
C ARG A 140 -10.68 -3.83 16.79
N VAL A 141 -10.24 -4.76 15.96
CA VAL A 141 -10.92 -5.12 14.72
C VAL A 141 -10.90 -6.63 14.53
N GLN A 142 -11.88 -7.16 13.81
CA GLN A 142 -11.77 -8.48 13.23
C GLN A 142 -11.71 -8.36 11.71
N THR A 143 -10.86 -9.14 11.08
CA THR A 143 -10.72 -9.16 9.63
C THR A 143 -10.69 -10.61 9.17
N ARG A 144 -11.13 -10.85 7.94
CA ARG A 144 -10.92 -12.13 7.27
C ARG A 144 -10.66 -11.90 5.80
N SER A 145 -10.01 -12.87 5.16
CA SER A 145 -9.88 -12.88 3.72
C SER A 145 -11.25 -12.91 3.06
N ARG A 146 -11.32 -12.47 1.81
CA ARG A 146 -12.53 -12.51 1.00
C ARG A 146 -12.21 -12.92 -0.42
N ALA A 147 -13.17 -13.58 -1.05
CA ALA A 147 -13.12 -13.93 -2.46
C ALA A 147 -14.55 -13.84 -3.01
N VAL A 148 -14.69 -13.25 -4.19
CA VAL A 148 -15.93 -13.31 -4.96
C VAL A 148 -16.05 -14.67 -5.65
N ASP A 149 -17.24 -15.25 -5.59
CA ASP A 149 -17.61 -16.38 -6.44
C ASP A 149 -18.20 -15.86 -7.75
N TRP A 150 -17.41 -15.89 -8.82
CA TRP A 150 -17.83 -15.41 -10.13
C TRP A 150 -18.94 -16.27 -10.77
N SER A 151 -19.15 -17.50 -10.29
CA SER A 151 -20.17 -18.42 -10.80
C SER A 151 -21.54 -18.24 -10.14
N ALA A 152 -21.58 -17.64 -8.95
CA ALA A 152 -22.79 -17.39 -8.19
C ALA A 152 -23.25 -15.93 -8.34
N LYS A 153 -24.57 -15.73 -8.27
CA LYS A 153 -25.15 -14.40 -8.08
C LYS A 153 -25.29 -14.12 -6.59
N SER A 154 -24.84 -12.96 -6.15
CA SER A 154 -25.02 -12.45 -4.81
C SER A 154 -26.51 -12.20 -4.54
N SER A 155 -26.98 -12.66 -3.39
CA SER A 155 -28.31 -12.35 -2.87
C SER A 155 -28.36 -11.02 -2.12
N GLN A 156 -27.25 -10.27 -2.06
CA GLN A 156 -27.19 -9.01 -1.34
C GLN A 156 -28.12 -7.97 -1.97
N THR A 157 -28.93 -7.35 -1.13
CA THR A 157 -29.79 -6.21 -1.50
C THR A 157 -28.93 -5.10 -2.11
N GLN A 158 -29.41 -4.51 -3.20
CA GLN A 158 -28.75 -3.39 -3.85
C GLN A 158 -28.43 -2.29 -2.83
N ASP A 159 -27.18 -1.84 -2.81
CA ASP A 159 -26.73 -0.79 -1.91
C ASP A 159 -27.55 0.47 -2.18
N LYS A 160 -28.04 1.11 -1.11
CA LYS A 160 -28.80 2.35 -1.23
C LYS A 160 -27.76 3.42 -1.55
N ASP A 161 -27.80 3.97 -2.77
CA ASP A 161 -26.99 5.08 -3.27
C ASP A 161 -25.68 4.75 -4.03
N LEU A 162 -25.69 3.74 -4.90
CA LEU A 162 -24.62 3.50 -5.88
C LEU A 162 -24.25 4.73 -6.74
N ALA A 163 -25.19 5.65 -6.95
CA ALA A 163 -24.96 6.90 -7.69
C ALA A 163 -23.96 7.84 -6.98
N PHE A 164 -23.76 7.72 -5.66
CA PHE A 164 -22.70 8.43 -4.95
C PHE A 164 -21.33 7.97 -5.45
N TRP A 165 -21.16 6.66 -5.61
CA TRP A 165 -19.90 6.02 -5.98
C TRP A 165 -19.53 6.13 -7.46
N THR A 166 -20.33 6.84 -8.26
CA THR A 166 -19.99 7.21 -9.64
C THR A 166 -19.63 8.69 -9.77
N ARG A 167 -19.70 9.48 -8.69
CA ARG A 167 -19.43 10.92 -8.72
C ARG A 167 -17.93 11.22 -8.84
N PRO A 168 -17.56 12.35 -9.48
CA PRO A 168 -16.20 12.84 -9.43
C PRO A 168 -15.84 13.33 -8.02
N THR A 169 -14.54 13.32 -7.73
CA THR A 169 -13.93 14.00 -6.57
C THR A 169 -12.85 14.96 -7.08
N ALA A 170 -12.25 15.76 -6.22
CA ALA A 170 -11.20 16.69 -6.64
C ALA A 170 -10.01 15.97 -7.31
N LEU A 171 -9.64 14.78 -6.80
CA LEU A 171 -8.51 13.98 -7.29
C LEU A 171 -8.92 12.92 -8.32
N LEU A 172 -10.19 12.54 -8.38
CA LEU A 172 -10.73 11.57 -9.33
C LEU A 172 -11.86 12.21 -10.18
N PRO A 173 -11.53 13.18 -11.07
CA PRO A 173 -12.51 13.67 -12.03
C PRO A 173 -12.94 12.56 -12.99
N THR A 174 -14.16 12.65 -13.51
CA THR A 174 -14.78 11.58 -14.35
C THR A 174 -15.02 12.00 -15.79
N ASP A 175 -14.45 13.13 -16.21
CA ASP A 175 -14.58 13.76 -17.52
C ASP A 175 -13.21 13.91 -18.21
N GLY A 176 -13.17 14.68 -19.31
CA GLY A 176 -11.96 14.98 -20.06
C GLY A 176 -11.10 13.75 -20.37
N ILE A 177 -9.80 13.86 -20.14
CA ILE A 177 -8.82 12.80 -20.39
C ILE A 177 -9.10 11.51 -19.60
N VAL A 178 -9.71 11.60 -18.41
CA VAL A 178 -10.08 10.42 -17.60
C VAL A 178 -11.16 9.64 -18.34
N ARG A 179 -12.22 10.32 -18.78
CA ARG A 179 -13.30 9.69 -19.54
C ARG A 179 -12.83 9.16 -20.88
N GLU A 180 -12.02 9.91 -21.62
CA GLU A 180 -11.46 9.47 -22.89
C GLU A 180 -10.62 8.21 -22.74
N THR A 181 -9.78 8.15 -21.70
CA THR A 181 -8.96 6.98 -21.39
C THR A 181 -9.82 5.79 -21.01
N ALA A 182 -10.82 5.99 -20.16
CA ALA A 182 -11.72 4.92 -19.73
C ALA A 182 -12.55 4.35 -20.89
N LEU A 183 -13.03 5.19 -21.81
CA LEU A 183 -13.74 4.75 -23.03
C LEU A 183 -12.83 3.95 -23.97
N LYS A 184 -11.56 4.37 -24.13
CA LYS A 184 -10.57 3.62 -24.91
C LYS A 184 -10.26 2.27 -24.27
N ALA A 185 -10.03 2.24 -22.95
CA ALA A 185 -9.74 1.02 -22.21
C ALA A 185 -10.91 0.02 -22.28
N THR A 186 -12.16 0.50 -22.32
CA THR A 186 -13.36 -0.34 -22.33
C THR A 186 -13.96 -0.54 -23.73
N GLN A 187 -13.23 -0.21 -24.80
CA GLN A 187 -13.74 -0.34 -26.15
C GLN A 187 -14.15 -1.79 -26.46
N GLY A 188 -15.41 -1.99 -26.85
CA GLY A 188 -15.99 -3.30 -27.17
C GLY A 188 -16.56 -4.07 -25.99
N ALA A 189 -16.34 -3.63 -24.73
CA ALA A 189 -16.98 -4.20 -23.56
C ALA A 189 -18.49 -3.89 -23.54
N LYS A 190 -19.31 -4.91 -23.28
CA LYS A 190 -20.78 -4.81 -23.31
C LYS A 190 -21.40 -4.89 -21.92
N THR A 191 -20.72 -5.58 -21.01
CA THR A 191 -21.16 -5.79 -19.62
C THR A 191 -20.29 -5.01 -18.65
N ASP A 192 -20.82 -4.76 -17.45
CA ASP A 192 -20.06 -4.09 -16.39
C ASP A 192 -18.85 -4.91 -15.95
N TYR A 193 -18.96 -6.25 -15.94
CA TYR A 193 -17.82 -7.14 -15.70
C TYR A 193 -16.72 -6.95 -16.74
N GLU A 194 -17.06 -6.95 -18.04
CA GLU A 194 -16.09 -6.76 -19.11
C GLU A 194 -15.42 -5.38 -19.03
N LYS A 195 -16.18 -4.32 -18.70
CA LYS A 195 -15.62 -2.99 -18.49
C LYS A 195 -14.64 -2.96 -17.32
N VAL A 196 -15.02 -3.52 -16.18
CA VAL A 196 -14.15 -3.60 -14.99
C VAL A 196 -12.89 -4.37 -15.28
N ARG A 197 -12.99 -5.52 -15.97
CA ARG A 197 -11.83 -6.32 -16.36
C ARG A 197 -10.90 -5.53 -17.28
N ALA A 198 -11.47 -4.87 -18.29
CA ALA A 198 -10.69 -4.08 -19.24
C ALA A 198 -9.97 -2.91 -18.57
N VAL A 199 -10.62 -2.19 -17.64
CA VAL A 199 -9.98 -1.13 -16.85
C VAL A 199 -8.88 -1.70 -15.95
N TYR A 200 -9.13 -2.81 -15.26
CA TYR A 200 -8.12 -3.47 -14.40
C TYR A 200 -6.87 -3.86 -15.20
N ASP A 201 -7.07 -4.53 -16.34
CA ASP A 201 -5.99 -4.94 -17.24
C ASP A 201 -5.22 -3.75 -17.80
N TRP A 202 -5.94 -2.68 -18.19
CA TRP A 202 -5.32 -1.46 -18.67
C TRP A 202 -4.45 -0.83 -17.58
N VAL A 203 -4.93 -0.72 -16.34
CA VAL A 203 -4.15 -0.15 -15.23
C VAL A 203 -2.91 -1.00 -14.92
N VAL A 204 -3.06 -2.32 -14.79
CA VAL A 204 -1.92 -3.23 -14.53
C VAL A 204 -0.87 -3.18 -15.65
N THR A 205 -1.31 -2.99 -16.90
CA THR A 205 -0.42 -2.92 -18.06
C THR A 205 0.32 -1.59 -18.17
N ASN A 206 -0.34 -0.48 -17.84
CA ASN A 206 0.16 0.87 -18.14
C ASN A 206 0.74 1.60 -16.93
N ALA A 207 0.24 1.34 -15.72
CA ALA A 207 0.76 1.93 -14.49
C ALA A 207 1.88 1.08 -13.89
N TYR A 208 2.73 1.70 -13.07
CA TYR A 208 3.81 0.98 -12.39
C TYR A 208 4.11 1.52 -11.00
N ARG A 209 4.63 0.65 -10.14
CA ARG A 209 5.08 1.03 -8.81
C ARG A 209 6.35 1.87 -8.92
N GLU A 210 6.30 3.11 -8.44
CA GLU A 210 7.46 4.01 -8.31
C GLU A 210 7.87 4.11 -6.82
N PRO A 211 8.95 3.43 -6.39
CA PRO A 211 9.37 3.42 -4.99
C PRO A 211 9.69 4.81 -4.42
N LYS A 212 10.13 5.76 -5.27
CA LYS A 212 10.54 7.10 -4.85
C LYS A 212 9.37 8.06 -4.58
N VAL A 213 8.14 7.72 -5.01
CA VAL A 213 6.95 8.51 -4.68
C VAL A 213 6.80 8.60 -3.16
N ARG A 214 6.53 9.79 -2.63
CA ARG A 214 6.37 9.98 -1.18
C ARG A 214 5.07 9.35 -0.70
N GLY A 215 5.08 8.78 0.51
CA GLY A 215 3.89 8.15 1.09
C GLY A 215 3.32 7.02 0.23
N CYS A 216 2.00 7.03 0.06
CA CYS A 216 1.25 6.13 -0.82
C CYS A 216 0.88 6.73 -2.17
N GLY A 217 1.30 7.97 -2.47
CA GLY A 217 0.84 8.71 -3.64
C GLY A 217 -0.07 9.89 -3.29
N GLU A 218 -0.27 10.77 -4.26
CA GLU A 218 -1.19 11.92 -4.16
C GLU A 218 -2.61 11.51 -4.61
N GLY A 219 -2.72 10.59 -5.58
CA GLY A 219 -4.00 10.18 -6.15
C GLY A 219 -4.55 11.11 -7.23
N ASP A 220 -3.78 12.09 -7.72
CA ASP A 220 -4.19 12.98 -8.81
C ASP A 220 -4.11 12.26 -10.17
N ILE A 221 -5.19 11.56 -10.52
CA ILE A 221 -5.25 10.73 -11.72
C ILE A 221 -5.26 11.58 -12.99
N LYS A 222 -5.74 12.84 -12.91
CA LYS A 222 -5.80 13.74 -14.05
C LYS A 222 -4.39 14.12 -14.45
N THR A 223 -3.58 14.57 -13.50
CA THR A 223 -2.17 14.90 -13.75
C THR A 223 -1.39 13.69 -14.25
N MET A 224 -1.60 12.50 -13.69
CA MET A 224 -0.98 11.26 -14.19
C MET A 224 -1.29 11.01 -15.66
N LEU A 225 -2.55 11.14 -16.06
CA LEU A 225 -2.99 10.91 -17.44
C LEU A 225 -2.52 12.02 -18.40
N GLU A 226 -2.58 13.30 -17.98
CA GLU A 226 -2.17 14.45 -18.81
C GLU A 226 -0.66 14.45 -19.08
N THR A 227 0.15 14.03 -18.11
CA THR A 227 1.61 13.93 -18.26
C THR A 227 2.07 12.62 -18.91
N GLY A 228 1.20 11.60 -18.94
CA GLY A 228 1.56 10.24 -19.34
C GLY A 228 2.45 9.51 -18.34
N ASN A 229 2.78 10.10 -17.19
CA ASN A 229 3.54 9.45 -16.13
C ASN A 229 2.60 8.69 -15.20
N LEU A 230 2.39 7.40 -15.49
CA LEU A 230 1.55 6.50 -14.69
C LEU A 230 2.33 5.77 -13.58
N GLY A 231 3.49 6.32 -13.19
CA GLY A 231 4.27 5.83 -12.06
C GLY A 231 3.70 6.34 -10.73
N GLY A 232 3.48 5.43 -9.79
CA GLY A 232 2.83 5.78 -8.53
C GLY A 232 2.95 4.72 -7.45
N LYS A 233 2.22 4.92 -6.36
CA LYS A 233 1.99 3.93 -5.30
C LYS A 233 0.50 3.60 -5.20
N CYS A 234 0.04 3.01 -4.10
CA CYS A 234 -1.31 2.48 -4.04
C CYS A 234 -2.39 3.55 -4.13
N ALA A 235 -2.21 4.74 -3.54
CA ALA A 235 -3.16 5.84 -3.64
C ALA A 235 -3.22 6.44 -5.05
N ASP A 236 -2.17 6.27 -5.87
CA ASP A 236 -2.19 6.68 -7.27
C ASP A 236 -2.84 5.61 -8.16
N ILE A 237 -2.37 4.36 -8.05
CA ILE A 237 -2.73 3.27 -8.98
C ILE A 237 -4.16 2.77 -8.71
N ASN A 238 -4.58 2.64 -7.45
CA ASN A 238 -5.95 2.23 -7.14
C ASN A 238 -6.93 3.38 -7.39
N ALA A 239 -6.56 4.64 -7.14
CA ALA A 239 -7.38 5.78 -7.54
C ALA A 239 -7.54 5.89 -9.06
N LEU A 240 -6.48 5.61 -9.84
CA LEU A 240 -6.56 5.55 -11.30
C LEU A 240 -7.58 4.49 -11.75
N PHE A 241 -7.53 3.30 -11.16
CA PHE A 241 -8.54 2.26 -11.41
C PHE A 241 -9.96 2.73 -11.05
N VAL A 242 -10.15 3.30 -9.86
CA VAL A 242 -11.45 3.78 -9.38
C VAL A 242 -12.00 4.89 -10.28
N GLY A 243 -11.19 5.90 -10.59
CA GLY A 243 -11.58 7.04 -11.43
C GLY A 243 -11.96 6.63 -12.85
N LEU A 244 -11.19 5.71 -13.46
CA LEU A 244 -11.54 5.17 -14.78
C LEU A 244 -12.84 4.35 -14.73
N CYS A 245 -13.07 3.55 -13.68
CA CYS A 245 -14.34 2.84 -13.49
C CYS A 245 -15.52 3.83 -13.39
N ARG A 246 -15.40 4.86 -12.54
CA ARG A 246 -16.44 5.89 -12.35
C ARG A 246 -16.73 6.64 -13.65
N ALA A 247 -15.71 6.94 -14.44
CA ALA A 247 -15.85 7.67 -15.71
C ALA A 247 -16.67 6.90 -16.77
N VAL A 248 -16.80 5.58 -16.66
CA VAL A 248 -17.68 4.75 -17.51
C VAL A 248 -18.95 4.28 -16.79
N GLY A 249 -19.29 4.91 -15.66
CA GLY A 249 -20.54 4.71 -14.93
C GLY A 249 -20.54 3.52 -13.97
N LEU A 250 -19.39 2.94 -13.65
CA LEU A 250 -19.28 1.85 -12.69
C LEU A 250 -19.11 2.42 -11.27
N PRO A 251 -19.95 2.06 -10.30
CA PRO A 251 -19.77 2.48 -8.92
C PRO A 251 -18.49 1.85 -8.35
N ALA A 252 -17.52 2.68 -7.96
CA ALA A 252 -16.23 2.22 -7.47
C ALA A 252 -15.73 3.11 -6.32
N ARG A 253 -14.89 2.56 -5.44
CA ARG A 253 -14.36 3.28 -4.28
C ARG A 253 -12.97 2.82 -3.86
N ASP A 254 -12.18 3.78 -3.40
CA ASP A 254 -10.97 3.48 -2.64
C ASP A 254 -11.34 3.09 -1.20
N VAL A 255 -10.57 2.17 -0.63
CA VAL A 255 -10.65 1.76 0.77
C VAL A 255 -9.28 2.00 1.40
N TYR A 256 -9.20 3.01 2.26
CA TYR A 256 -7.95 3.47 2.87
C TYR A 256 -7.68 2.74 4.17
N GLY A 257 -6.46 2.25 4.38
CA GLY A 257 -6.19 1.33 5.48
C GLY A 257 -4.73 1.08 5.81
N LEU A 258 -4.49 -0.05 6.48
CA LEU A 258 -3.20 -0.47 6.99
C LEU A 258 -3.06 -2.00 6.94
N ARG A 259 -1.89 -2.50 6.55
CA ARG A 259 -1.58 -3.93 6.69
C ARG A 259 -1.22 -4.26 8.13
N LEU A 260 -1.80 -5.33 8.64
CA LEU A 260 -1.72 -5.74 10.05
C LEU A 260 -0.78 -6.91 10.29
N ALA A 261 -0.62 -7.80 9.31
CA ALA A 261 0.16 -9.02 9.46
C ALA A 261 0.88 -9.39 8.15
N PRO A 262 1.91 -10.25 8.20
CA PRO A 262 2.54 -10.82 7.01
C PRO A 262 1.50 -11.48 6.08
N SER A 263 1.80 -11.55 4.78
CA SER A 263 1.03 -12.36 3.84
C SER A 263 1.14 -13.84 4.21
N ALA A 264 0.03 -14.56 4.21
CA ALA A 264 0.01 -16.01 4.43
C ALA A 264 0.56 -16.80 3.22
N PHE A 265 0.75 -16.14 2.08
CA PHE A 265 1.15 -16.73 0.80
C PHE A 265 2.63 -16.52 0.47
N GLY A 266 3.42 -16.02 1.43
CA GLY A 266 4.86 -15.85 1.26
C GLY A 266 5.27 -14.66 0.38
N TYR A 267 4.35 -13.73 0.11
CA TYR A 267 4.65 -12.48 -0.57
C TYR A 267 5.05 -11.40 0.43
N LYS A 268 6.31 -10.99 0.40
CA LYS A 268 6.83 -9.97 1.33
C LYS A 268 6.14 -8.64 1.12
N GLU A 269 5.82 -8.29 -0.11
CA GLU A 269 5.27 -6.97 -0.42
C GLU A 269 3.76 -6.86 -0.16
N LEU A 270 3.10 -7.96 0.19
CA LEU A 270 1.64 -8.01 0.40
C LEU A 270 1.21 -8.03 1.88
N GLY A 271 2.13 -7.85 2.82
CA GLY A 271 1.84 -7.91 4.26
C GLY A 271 2.48 -6.80 5.12
N GLY A 272 2.01 -6.69 6.36
CA GLY A 272 2.62 -5.93 7.44
C GLY A 272 3.68 -6.77 8.14
N ASN A 273 4.91 -6.76 7.62
CA ASN A 273 5.94 -7.73 8.01
C ASN A 273 6.55 -7.50 9.40
N ASN A 274 6.47 -6.27 9.92
CA ASN A 274 6.92 -5.93 11.26
C ASN A 274 5.74 -5.41 12.08
N MET A 275 5.00 -6.31 12.73
CA MET A 275 3.83 -5.94 13.54
C MET A 275 4.19 -5.01 14.72
N GLY A 276 5.44 -5.00 15.15
CA GLY A 276 5.96 -4.06 16.14
C GLY A 276 6.25 -2.66 15.62
N ASN A 277 6.21 -2.43 14.29
CA ASN A 277 6.28 -1.12 13.65
C ASN A 277 5.68 -1.17 12.23
N LEU A 278 4.44 -0.71 12.13
CA LEU A 278 3.62 -0.64 10.92
C LEU A 278 3.49 0.80 10.39
N SER A 279 4.30 1.75 10.84
CA SER A 279 4.16 3.16 10.42
C SER A 279 4.35 3.41 8.93
N GLY A 280 4.94 2.46 8.19
CA GLY A 280 5.05 2.48 6.71
C GLY A 280 4.20 1.44 5.99
N ALA A 281 3.28 0.77 6.70
CA ALA A 281 2.46 -0.33 6.18
C ALA A 281 1.07 0.12 5.67
N GLN A 282 0.89 1.43 5.45
CA GLN A 282 -0.34 1.97 4.89
C GLN A 282 -0.57 1.39 3.51
N HIS A 283 -1.84 1.16 3.22
CA HIS A 283 -2.25 0.66 1.93
C HIS A 283 -3.69 1.06 1.70
N CYS A 284 -4.01 1.39 0.46
CA CYS A 284 -5.39 1.48 0.02
C CYS A 284 -5.65 0.41 -1.03
N ARG A 285 -6.87 -0.09 -1.06
CA ARG A 285 -7.38 -1.03 -2.06
C ARG A 285 -8.59 -0.42 -2.76
N ALA A 286 -9.11 -1.08 -3.79
CA ALA A 286 -10.30 -0.59 -4.50
C ALA A 286 -11.43 -1.61 -4.45
N GLU A 287 -12.67 -1.14 -4.42
CA GLU A 287 -13.84 -1.98 -4.67
C GLU A 287 -14.63 -1.44 -5.85
N VAL A 288 -15.30 -2.35 -6.57
CA VAL A 288 -16.26 -2.00 -7.60
C VAL A 288 -17.55 -2.77 -7.39
N TYR A 289 -18.68 -2.09 -7.51
CA TYR A 289 -19.98 -2.74 -7.40
C TYR A 289 -20.38 -3.36 -8.73
N LEU A 290 -20.70 -4.64 -8.70
CA LEU A 290 -21.31 -5.36 -9.82
C LEU A 290 -22.68 -5.87 -9.38
N LYS A 291 -23.71 -5.62 -10.20
CA LYS A 291 -25.11 -5.95 -9.85
C LYS A 291 -25.30 -7.38 -9.36
N ASP A 292 -24.63 -8.34 -10.00
CA ASP A 292 -24.74 -9.76 -9.69
C ASP A 292 -23.76 -10.23 -8.59
N HIS A 293 -22.82 -9.39 -8.11
CA HIS A 293 -21.76 -9.80 -7.18
C HIS A 293 -21.60 -8.90 -5.95
N GLY A 294 -22.28 -7.75 -5.90
CA GLY A 294 -22.08 -6.74 -4.85
C GLY A 294 -20.76 -6.00 -4.99
N TRP A 295 -20.22 -5.52 -3.88
CA TRP A 295 -18.89 -4.88 -3.83
C TRP A 295 -17.78 -5.91 -3.97
N VAL A 296 -17.06 -5.89 -5.08
CA VAL A 296 -15.98 -6.83 -5.40
C VAL A 296 -14.62 -6.19 -5.16
N ALA A 297 -13.73 -6.94 -4.50
CA ALA A 297 -12.37 -6.55 -4.16
C ALA A 297 -11.46 -6.41 -5.39
N MET A 298 -10.70 -5.32 -5.49
CA MET A 298 -9.72 -5.04 -6.54
C MET A 298 -8.43 -4.47 -5.93
N ASP A 299 -7.27 -4.81 -6.48
CA ASP A 299 -5.99 -4.19 -6.08
C ASP A 299 -4.92 -4.28 -7.18
N PRO A 300 -5.05 -3.54 -8.30
CA PRO A 300 -4.01 -3.49 -9.32
C PRO A 300 -2.68 -2.90 -8.79
N ALA A 301 -2.71 -2.07 -7.74
CA ALA A 301 -1.50 -1.52 -7.15
C ALA A 301 -0.58 -2.60 -6.53
N ASP A 302 -1.15 -3.61 -5.88
CA ASP A 302 -0.37 -4.72 -5.30
C ASP A 302 0.22 -5.64 -6.38
N VAL A 303 -0.43 -5.78 -7.53
CA VAL A 303 0.18 -6.45 -8.70
C VAL A 303 1.43 -5.70 -9.13
N ALA A 304 1.33 -4.37 -9.33
CA ALA A 304 2.46 -3.53 -9.70
C ALA A 304 3.56 -3.51 -8.64
N LYS A 305 3.18 -3.60 -7.35
CA LYS A 305 4.12 -3.68 -6.23
C LYS A 305 4.91 -4.99 -6.25
N VAL A 306 4.24 -6.13 -6.43
CA VAL A 306 4.91 -7.44 -6.55
C VAL A 306 5.84 -7.47 -7.75
N MET A 307 5.38 -6.97 -8.91
CA MET A 307 6.19 -6.84 -10.12
C MET A 307 7.47 -6.04 -9.89
N ARG A 308 7.41 -5.00 -9.05
CA ARG A 308 8.53 -4.07 -8.85
C ARG A 308 9.46 -4.45 -7.70
N GLN A 309 8.92 -5.02 -6.62
CA GLN A 309 9.60 -5.03 -5.31
C GLN A 309 9.70 -6.43 -4.68
N GLU A 310 8.98 -7.45 -5.16
CA GLU A 310 9.05 -8.80 -4.55
C GLU A 310 10.40 -9.48 -4.81
N THR A 311 11.09 -9.10 -5.89
CA THR A 311 12.49 -9.49 -6.18
C THR A 311 13.34 -8.26 -6.50
N PRO A 312 14.68 -8.37 -6.53
CA PRO A 312 15.55 -7.28 -6.97
C PRO A 312 15.33 -6.86 -8.43
N GLU A 313 14.84 -7.78 -9.26
CA GLU A 313 14.58 -7.55 -10.68
C GLU A 313 13.18 -6.99 -10.87
N TRP A 314 13.05 -5.98 -11.72
CA TRP A 314 11.73 -5.48 -12.08
C TRP A 314 11.10 -6.39 -13.13
N ILE A 315 10.10 -7.16 -12.72
CA ILE A 315 9.27 -8.00 -13.58
C ILE A 315 8.26 -7.12 -14.33
N LYS A 316 8.30 -7.14 -15.67
CA LYS A 316 7.46 -6.29 -16.53
C LYS A 316 6.33 -7.04 -17.24
N THR A 317 5.96 -8.22 -16.73
CA THR A 317 4.89 -9.04 -17.30
C THR A 317 4.10 -9.74 -16.19
N THR A 318 2.78 -9.78 -16.36
CA THR A 318 1.85 -10.50 -15.47
C THR A 318 1.89 -12.01 -15.67
N HIS A 319 2.55 -12.51 -16.72
CA HIS A 319 2.71 -13.95 -17.00
C HIS A 319 3.84 -14.60 -16.19
N ASN A 320 4.64 -13.80 -15.49
CA ASN A 320 5.69 -14.35 -14.64
C ASN A 320 5.07 -15.23 -13.53
N PRO A 321 5.60 -16.43 -13.23
CA PRO A 321 5.03 -17.33 -12.21
C PRO A 321 4.89 -16.73 -10.81
N LEU A 322 5.67 -15.70 -10.48
CA LEU A 322 5.54 -14.95 -9.23
C LEU A 322 4.36 -13.98 -9.24
N VAL A 323 4.05 -13.39 -10.40
CA VAL A 323 3.06 -12.30 -10.55
C VAL A 323 1.69 -12.84 -10.95
N ALA A 324 1.64 -13.85 -11.82
CA ALA A 324 0.41 -14.39 -12.38
C ALA A 324 -0.64 -14.80 -11.32
N PRO A 325 -0.26 -15.47 -10.20
CA PRO A 325 -1.21 -15.81 -9.14
C PRO A 325 -1.82 -14.56 -8.50
N VAL A 326 -1.00 -13.54 -8.24
CA VAL A 326 -1.41 -12.27 -7.61
C VAL A 326 -2.33 -11.49 -8.55
N ASN A 327 -1.96 -11.33 -9.82
CA ASN A 327 -2.76 -10.66 -10.84
C ASN A 327 -4.13 -11.32 -11.05
N LYS A 328 -4.17 -12.66 -10.95
CA LYS A 328 -5.43 -13.41 -11.05
C LYS A 328 -6.31 -13.20 -9.82
N ALA A 329 -5.76 -13.32 -8.60
CA ALA A 329 -6.57 -13.29 -7.39
C ALA A 329 -6.98 -11.88 -6.97
N LEU A 330 -6.13 -10.86 -7.14
CA LEU A 330 -6.46 -9.47 -6.77
C LEU A 330 -7.53 -8.83 -7.67
N PHE A 331 -8.04 -9.57 -8.66
CA PHE A 331 -9.32 -9.31 -9.32
C PHE A 331 -10.41 -10.15 -8.64
N GLY A 332 -10.88 -9.68 -7.49
CA GLY A 332 -11.99 -10.29 -6.75
C GLY A 332 -11.65 -10.86 -5.38
N GLN A 333 -10.37 -10.86 -4.97
CA GLN A 333 -9.95 -11.47 -3.71
C GLN A 333 -8.96 -10.59 -2.95
N TRP A 334 -9.04 -10.65 -1.62
CA TRP A 334 -8.15 -9.94 -0.70
C TRP A 334 -7.78 -10.85 0.47
N GLU A 335 -6.51 -10.83 0.85
CA GLU A 335 -6.09 -11.34 2.16
C GLU A 335 -6.68 -10.48 3.28
N GLY A 336 -7.09 -11.14 4.37
CA GLY A 336 -7.57 -10.51 5.61
C GLY A 336 -6.45 -10.00 6.53
N ASN A 337 -5.23 -9.84 6.03
CA ASN A 337 -4.06 -9.38 6.79
C ASN A 337 -3.97 -7.85 6.88
N TRP A 338 -5.10 -7.15 6.79
CA TRP A 338 -5.19 -5.70 6.70
C TRP A 338 -6.54 -5.23 7.25
N VAL A 339 -6.62 -3.93 7.54
CA VAL A 339 -7.83 -3.24 8.00
C VAL A 339 -8.07 -2.01 7.13
N GLY A 340 -9.33 -1.75 6.79
CA GLY A 340 -9.78 -0.50 6.21
C GLY A 340 -10.28 0.46 7.30
N TRP A 341 -9.88 1.72 7.22
CA TRP A 341 -10.36 2.79 8.08
C TRP A 341 -11.68 3.35 7.55
N ASN A 342 -11.68 3.77 6.28
CA ASN A 342 -12.78 4.50 5.63
C ASN A 342 -12.63 4.49 4.09
N MET A 343 -13.56 5.16 3.42
CA MET A 343 -13.63 5.29 1.95
C MET A 343 -13.81 6.76 1.53
N ALA A 344 -13.42 7.71 2.38
CA ALA A 344 -13.69 9.13 2.16
C ALA A 344 -12.72 9.77 1.16
N HIS A 345 -13.29 10.65 0.34
CA HIS A 345 -12.57 11.64 -0.44
C HIS A 345 -13.07 13.05 -0.09
N ASP A 346 -12.27 14.05 -0.42
CA ASP A 346 -12.60 15.48 -0.20
C ASP A 346 -13.05 15.75 1.25
N LEU A 347 -12.41 15.07 2.21
CA LEU A 347 -12.84 15.02 3.59
C LEU A 347 -12.57 16.35 4.30
N GLN A 348 -13.63 17.01 4.73
CA GLN A 348 -13.53 18.19 5.56
C GLN A 348 -13.42 17.79 7.04
N LEU A 349 -12.24 17.97 7.62
CA LEU A 349 -12.03 17.78 9.05
C LEU A 349 -12.50 19.03 9.82
N PRO A 350 -13.40 18.88 10.82
CA PRO A 350 -13.83 19.99 11.66
C PRO A 350 -12.64 20.68 12.34
N GLY A 351 -12.60 22.01 12.19
CA GLY A 351 -11.55 22.86 12.73
C GLY A 351 -10.25 22.91 11.91
N ALA A 352 -10.08 22.07 10.89
CA ALA A 352 -8.90 22.14 10.02
C ALA A 352 -8.88 23.46 9.23
N GLN A 353 -7.69 24.07 9.14
CA GLN A 353 -7.48 25.37 8.49
C GLN A 353 -6.76 25.23 7.14
N ARG A 354 -6.26 24.05 6.79
CA ARG A 354 -5.52 23.81 5.53
C ARG A 354 -6.34 23.10 4.45
N GLY A 355 -7.64 23.36 4.42
CA GLY A 355 -8.58 22.81 3.44
C GLY A 355 -8.88 21.32 3.66
N PRO A 356 -9.71 20.72 2.78
CA PRO A 356 -10.07 19.32 2.86
C PRO A 356 -8.88 18.39 2.60
N LEU A 357 -9.00 17.14 3.03
CA LEU A 357 -8.07 16.06 2.70
C LEU A 357 -8.55 15.31 1.45
N GLY A 358 -7.62 14.95 0.56
CA GLY A 358 -7.94 14.05 -0.54
C GLY A 358 -8.42 12.68 -0.07
N PHE A 359 -7.87 12.19 1.06
CA PHE A 359 -8.27 10.98 1.76
C PHE A 359 -7.71 10.97 3.20
N LEU A 360 -8.27 10.13 4.08
CA LEU A 360 -7.81 9.95 5.46
C LEU A 360 -7.25 8.54 5.68
N MET A 361 -5.95 8.38 5.53
CA MET A 361 -5.24 7.10 5.77
C MET A 361 -4.14 7.22 6.84
N TYR A 362 -3.60 8.42 7.01
CA TYR A 362 -2.51 8.72 7.93
C TYR A 362 -3.04 9.55 9.10
N PRO A 363 -2.34 9.53 10.25
CA PRO A 363 -2.46 10.62 11.21
C PRO A 363 -2.25 11.97 10.51
N VAL A 364 -3.01 12.98 10.93
CA VAL A 364 -2.91 14.35 10.42
C VAL A 364 -2.71 15.28 11.60
N CYS A 365 -1.83 16.27 11.47
CA CYS A 365 -1.60 17.27 12.50
C CYS A 365 -1.59 18.67 11.88
N GLU A 366 -2.29 19.60 12.52
CA GLU A 366 -2.16 21.02 12.24
C GLU A 366 -1.65 21.74 13.49
N THR A 367 -0.65 22.59 13.34
CA THR A 367 -0.08 23.37 14.43
C THR A 367 0.36 24.76 13.97
N GLY A 368 0.31 25.75 14.85
CA GLY A 368 0.88 27.07 14.63
C GLY A 368 0.20 28.16 15.45
N LYS A 369 0.66 29.40 15.27
CA LYS A 369 -0.01 30.58 15.83
C LYS A 369 -1.31 30.88 15.06
N PRO A 370 -2.29 31.57 15.66
CA PRO A 370 -3.46 32.05 14.94
C PRO A 370 -3.07 32.80 13.65
N GLY A 371 -3.65 32.42 12.51
CA GLY A 371 -3.33 32.97 11.19
C GLY A 371 -2.06 32.40 10.53
N GLN A 372 -1.33 31.50 11.20
CA GLN A 372 -0.10 30.85 10.71
C GLN A 372 -0.14 29.33 10.97
N ILE A 373 -1.32 28.72 10.92
CA ILE A 373 -1.48 27.29 11.10
C ILE A 373 -0.92 26.55 9.89
N GLU A 374 -0.10 25.54 10.12
CA GLU A 374 0.43 24.65 9.10
C GLU A 374 -0.03 23.22 9.33
N ARG A 375 -0.20 22.46 8.24
CA ARG A 375 -0.43 21.02 8.31
C ARG A 375 0.94 20.34 8.22
N LEU A 376 1.30 19.63 9.28
CA LEU A 376 2.56 18.90 9.33
C LEU A 376 2.52 17.74 8.33
N ASP A 377 3.68 17.47 7.75
CA ASP A 377 3.85 16.40 6.79
C ASP A 377 3.94 15.04 7.52
N SER A 378 2.95 14.17 7.29
CA SER A 378 2.87 12.79 7.82
C SER A 378 3.99 11.87 7.36
N TYR A 379 4.89 12.34 6.51
CA TYR A 379 6.07 11.62 6.02
C TYR A 379 7.39 12.22 6.52
N THR A 380 7.35 13.24 7.39
CA THR A 380 8.54 13.91 7.93
C THR A 380 8.64 13.66 9.45
N PRO A 381 9.34 12.58 9.87
CA PRO A 381 9.36 12.15 11.27
C PRO A 381 9.87 13.19 12.26
N ASP A 382 10.74 14.10 11.83
CA ASP A 382 11.30 15.15 12.69
C ASP A 382 10.25 16.17 13.14
N ALA A 383 9.22 16.41 12.31
CA ALA A 383 8.13 17.32 12.62
C ALA A 383 6.95 16.59 13.27
N PHE A 384 6.62 15.41 12.73
CA PHE A 384 5.42 14.69 13.10
C PHE A 384 5.70 13.19 13.14
N LYS A 385 5.92 12.68 14.36
CA LYS A 385 6.29 11.29 14.58
C LYS A 385 5.06 10.50 15.03
N TYR A 386 4.82 9.39 14.35
CA TYR A 386 3.85 8.41 14.81
C TYR A 386 4.37 6.99 14.68
N HIS A 387 3.93 6.17 15.62
CA HIS A 387 4.25 4.76 15.71
C HIS A 387 2.97 3.95 15.66
N ILE A 388 2.89 2.99 14.74
CA ILE A 388 1.75 2.10 14.63
C ILE A 388 2.21 0.67 14.93
N THR A 389 1.49 -0.05 15.77
CA THR A 389 1.71 -1.48 16.01
C THR A 389 0.42 -2.26 15.87
N ALA A 390 0.54 -3.56 15.61
CA ALA A 390 -0.57 -4.48 15.67
C ALA A 390 -0.19 -5.72 16.48
N ARG A 391 -1.19 -6.34 17.09
CA ARG A 391 -1.08 -7.65 17.73
C ARG A 391 -2.32 -8.46 17.38
N GLU A 392 -2.13 -9.70 16.95
CA GLU A 392 -3.23 -10.65 16.80
C GLU A 392 -3.62 -11.18 18.20
N ILE A 393 -4.91 -11.21 18.52
CA ILE A 393 -5.44 -11.46 19.88
C ILE A 393 -6.43 -12.60 19.98
#